data_AF-A0A3N5KSW0-F1
#
_entry.id   AF-A0A3N5KSW0-F1
#
_cell.length_a   1.000
_cell.length_b   1.000
_cell.length_c   1.000
_cell.angle_alpha   90.00
_cell.angle_beta   90.00
_cell.angle_gamma   90.00
#
_symmetry.space_group_name_H-M   'P 1'
#
loop_
_entity.id
_entity.type
_entity.pdbx_description
1 polymer ?
#
loop_
_entity_poly.entity_id
_entity_poly.type
_entity_poly.pdbx_seq_one_letter_code
_entity_poly.pdbx_strand_id
1 'polypeptide(L)'
;MQGRRGGGRVPGAPGPGEGRQAVHQSEVDDHRGNRPQRHLEEHGLEPVESDLGEFIVQLAHSRPYHIVAPALNLTRYDVAELFTRTLGVENETVPENQTKIARRVLREKFLAADIGISGANFLVADSGAVVLVTNEGNGRMCTTLPKVHVAIAGIEKLIPRAQDLAVFLKLLGRSATGQPLTVYTSFLAGPRRPNEIDGPQEFYVILLDNGRTRLLADREKRQSLYCIRCGACLNHCPVYRKIGGHNYPWVYSGPIGQVISPQYRGIGQDPWLPFASSLCGACAEVCPVKIELPKLLLELRGEVVKAKSREGESRLERLGFRAWSWLMRHPRLYELAGMMGSLVLTSSEEGKWLRRVPFVPNVGPLKAWSSERDIPPLPAK
;
A
#
# COMPACT_ATOMS: atom_id res chain seq x y z
N MET A 1 58.69 -6.79 -27.82
CA MET A 1 57.58 -5.83 -28.02
C MET A 1 56.26 -6.56 -27.88
N GLN A 2 55.24 -5.89 -27.34
CA GLN A 2 53.91 -6.39 -26.91
C GLN A 2 53.92 -6.98 -25.49
N GLY A 3 53.37 -6.38 -24.44
CA GLY A 3 52.44 -5.25 -24.34
C GLY A 3 51.30 -5.65 -23.40
N ARG A 4 51.56 -5.58 -22.08
CA ARG A 4 50.55 -5.79 -21.01
C ARG A 4 49.37 -4.82 -21.23
N ARG A 5 48.13 -5.33 -21.31
CA ARG A 5 46.92 -4.53 -21.14
C ARG A 5 46.28 -4.89 -19.80
N GLY A 6 46.30 -3.94 -18.89
CA GLY A 6 45.63 -4.01 -17.59
C GLY A 6 44.11 -3.93 -17.77
N GLY A 7 43.41 -4.85 -17.12
CA GLY A 7 41.97 -4.76 -16.91
C GLY A 7 41.67 -3.67 -15.88
N GLY A 8 40.92 -2.66 -16.30
CA GLY A 8 40.42 -1.60 -15.41
C GLY A 8 39.47 -2.17 -14.37
N ARG A 9 39.68 -1.78 -13.11
CA ARG A 9 38.73 -1.99 -12.02
C ARG A 9 37.44 -1.22 -12.32
N VAL A 10 36.31 -1.93 -12.29
CA VAL A 10 34.99 -1.31 -12.18
C VAL A 10 34.90 -0.60 -10.82
N PRO A 11 34.56 0.69 -10.76
CA PRO A 11 34.40 1.39 -9.49
C PRO A 11 33.05 1.01 -8.86
N GLY A 12 33.06 0.47 -7.64
CA GLY A 12 31.83 0.39 -6.83
C GLY A 12 31.54 -0.89 -6.05
N ALA A 13 32.46 -1.85 -5.92
CA ALA A 13 32.29 -2.91 -4.92
C ALA A 13 32.91 -2.45 -3.58
N PRO A 14 32.13 -2.23 -2.51
CA PRO A 14 32.71 -2.04 -1.18
C PRO A 14 33.41 -3.35 -0.79
N GLY A 15 34.66 -3.26 -0.35
CA GLY A 15 35.36 -4.38 0.26
C GLY A 15 34.65 -4.85 1.53
N PRO A 16 34.98 -6.04 2.06
CA PRO A 16 34.41 -6.54 3.31
C PRO A 16 34.97 -5.71 4.46
N GLY A 17 34.33 -4.58 4.76
CA GLY A 17 34.55 -3.85 6.00
C GLY A 17 33.89 -4.62 7.15
N GLU A 18 34.46 -4.49 8.34
CA GLU A 18 33.89 -4.89 9.63
C GLU A 18 32.63 -4.06 9.95
N GLY A 19 31.66 -4.03 9.03
CA GLY A 19 30.37 -3.38 9.19
C GLY A 19 29.43 -4.28 9.96
N ARG A 20 28.76 -3.74 10.97
CA ARG A 20 27.72 -4.46 11.72
C ARG A 20 26.57 -4.80 10.78
N GLN A 21 26.08 -6.03 10.83
CA GLN A 21 25.01 -6.51 9.94
C GLN A 21 23.66 -6.47 10.65
N ALA A 22 22.65 -5.93 9.97
CA ALA A 22 21.27 -5.93 10.44
C ALA A 22 20.40 -6.73 9.47
N VAL A 23 19.75 -7.78 9.97
CA VAL A 23 18.78 -8.53 9.17
C VAL A 23 17.39 -8.10 9.56
N HIS A 24 16.60 -7.76 8.56
CA HIS A 24 15.26 -7.20 8.72
C HIS A 24 14.19 -8.17 8.20
N GLN A 25 13.11 -8.30 8.95
CA GLN A 25 11.87 -8.95 8.55
C GLN A 25 10.80 -7.87 8.39
N SER A 26 10.17 -7.87 7.22
CA SER A 26 9.19 -6.89 6.72
C SER A 26 8.18 -6.30 7.72
N GLU A 27 7.69 -5.11 7.36
CA GLU A 27 6.77 -4.17 8.05
C GLU A 27 7.39 -2.92 8.71
N VAL A 28 8.66 -2.60 8.48
CA VAL A 28 9.24 -1.32 8.90
C VAL A 28 9.62 -0.54 7.65
N ASP A 29 8.94 0.58 7.40
CA ASP A 29 9.30 1.52 6.35
C ASP A 29 9.10 2.96 6.81
N ASP A 30 9.89 3.89 6.28
CA ASP A 30 9.80 5.28 6.67
C ASP A 30 8.58 6.00 6.06
N HIS A 31 8.25 7.14 6.67
CA HIS A 31 7.14 8.03 6.30
C HIS A 31 7.25 8.63 4.88
N ARG A 32 8.43 8.58 4.24
CA ARG A 32 8.67 9.10 2.89
C ARG A 32 8.55 8.02 1.82
N GLY A 33 8.42 6.75 2.21
CA GLY A 33 8.48 5.62 1.29
C GLY A 33 9.91 5.35 0.80
N ASN A 34 10.91 5.86 1.55
CA ASN A 34 12.27 5.40 1.42
C ASN A 34 12.43 4.17 2.31
N ARG A 35 13.14 3.18 1.79
CA ARG A 35 13.46 1.99 2.57
C ARG A 35 14.27 2.43 3.80
N PRO A 36 13.98 1.93 5.01
CA PRO A 36 14.79 2.18 6.21
C PRO A 36 16.25 1.80 5.99
N GLN A 37 16.48 0.94 5.00
CA GLN A 37 17.76 0.54 4.47
C GLN A 37 18.72 1.72 4.25
N ARG A 38 18.31 2.82 3.58
CA ARG A 38 19.23 3.95 3.34
C ARG A 38 19.69 4.60 4.64
N HIS A 39 18.79 4.76 5.59
CA HIS A 39 19.13 5.35 6.87
C HIS A 39 20.04 4.43 7.69
N LEU A 40 19.83 3.11 7.62
CA LEU A 40 20.71 2.12 8.25
C LEU A 40 22.11 2.11 7.59
N GLU A 41 22.15 2.16 6.25
CA GLU A 41 23.39 2.26 5.45
C GLU A 41 24.19 3.54 5.79
N GLU A 42 23.50 4.69 5.93
CA GLU A 42 24.11 5.95 6.38
C GLU A 42 24.75 5.84 7.77
N HIS A 43 24.28 4.92 8.60
CA HIS A 43 24.82 4.63 9.94
C HIS A 43 25.78 3.43 9.94
N GLY A 44 26.25 3.00 8.78
CA GLY A 44 27.25 1.94 8.64
C GLY A 44 26.72 0.52 8.91
N LEU A 45 25.40 0.33 8.87
CA LEU A 45 24.77 -0.98 8.94
C LEU A 45 24.48 -1.50 7.54
N GLU A 46 24.70 -2.79 7.30
CA GLU A 46 24.24 -3.46 6.08
C GLU A 46 22.85 -4.08 6.35
N PRO A 47 21.77 -3.53 5.79
CA PRO A 47 20.43 -4.07 5.95
C PRO A 47 20.18 -5.20 4.93
N VAL A 48 19.71 -6.34 5.40
CA VAL A 48 19.35 -7.48 4.53
C VAL A 48 17.93 -7.94 4.81
N GLU A 49 17.09 -7.99 3.78
CA GLU A 49 15.73 -8.52 3.88
C GLU A 49 15.76 -10.05 4.02
N SER A 50 14.99 -10.55 4.99
CA SER A 50 14.96 -11.96 5.38
C SER A 50 13.86 -12.78 4.68
N ASP A 51 12.81 -12.12 4.19
CA ASP A 51 11.72 -12.74 3.43
C ASP A 51 12.14 -12.90 1.97
N LEU A 52 11.87 -14.05 1.34
CA LEU A 52 12.34 -14.30 -0.04
C LEU A 52 11.81 -13.26 -1.03
N GLY A 53 10.53 -12.92 -0.93
CA GLY A 53 9.92 -11.96 -1.83
C GLY A 53 10.54 -10.58 -1.67
N GLU A 54 10.71 -10.12 -0.43
CA GLU A 54 11.36 -8.82 -0.17
C GLU A 54 12.84 -8.85 -0.51
N PHE A 55 13.55 -9.96 -0.31
CA PHE A 55 14.94 -10.12 -0.72
C PHE A 55 15.10 -10.00 -2.23
N ILE A 56 14.23 -10.62 -3.02
CA ILE A 56 14.19 -10.44 -4.48
C ILE A 56 13.95 -8.97 -4.84
N VAL A 57 12.99 -8.31 -4.20
CA VAL A 57 12.70 -6.88 -4.41
C VAL A 57 13.89 -6.00 -3.98
N GLN A 58 14.61 -6.41 -2.93
CA GLN A 58 15.80 -5.73 -2.43
C GLN A 58 16.91 -5.75 -3.48
N LEU A 59 17.25 -6.95 -3.98
CA LEU A 59 18.24 -7.16 -5.05
C LEU A 59 17.84 -6.45 -6.35
N ALA A 60 16.54 -6.36 -6.64
CA ALA A 60 16.01 -5.67 -7.81
C ALA A 60 15.99 -4.14 -7.66
N HIS A 61 16.31 -3.59 -6.47
CA HIS A 61 16.18 -2.17 -6.15
C HIS A 61 14.79 -1.58 -6.47
N SER A 62 13.72 -2.38 -6.33
CA SER A 62 12.34 -1.98 -6.65
C SER A 62 11.48 -1.75 -5.41
N ARG A 63 10.25 -1.27 -5.55
CA ARG A 63 9.27 -1.21 -4.45
C ARG A 63 8.50 -2.54 -4.35
N PRO A 64 7.96 -2.90 -3.17
CA PRO A 64 7.11 -4.08 -3.07
C PRO A 64 5.87 -3.92 -3.95
N TYR A 65 5.52 -4.97 -4.69
CA TYR A 65 4.34 -4.97 -5.54
C TYR A 65 3.07 -5.28 -4.75
N HIS A 66 3.09 -6.27 -3.85
CA HIS A 66 1.93 -6.69 -3.06
C HIS A 66 2.31 -6.97 -1.60
N ILE A 67 1.43 -6.66 -0.65
CA ILE A 67 1.73 -6.74 0.79
C ILE A 67 2.06 -8.15 1.31
N VAL A 68 1.51 -9.20 0.68
CA VAL A 68 1.78 -10.61 1.01
C VAL A 68 2.76 -11.26 0.01
N ALA A 69 2.91 -10.68 -1.18
CA ALA A 69 3.64 -11.29 -2.29
C ALA A 69 4.44 -10.19 -3.02
N PRO A 70 5.46 -9.62 -2.38
CA PRO A 70 6.11 -8.39 -2.83
C PRO A 70 6.76 -8.50 -4.21
N ALA A 71 7.24 -9.69 -4.60
CA ALA A 71 7.82 -9.95 -5.92
C ALA A 71 6.83 -10.51 -6.97
N LEU A 72 5.51 -10.39 -6.75
CA LEU A 72 4.48 -10.99 -7.62
C LEU A 72 4.55 -10.55 -9.10
N ASN A 73 5.17 -9.41 -9.38
CA ASN A 73 5.37 -8.89 -10.73
C ASN A 73 6.55 -9.50 -11.48
N LEU A 74 7.36 -10.34 -10.84
CA LEU A 74 8.55 -10.96 -11.43
C LEU A 74 8.28 -12.43 -11.75
N THR A 75 8.68 -12.86 -12.94
CA THR A 75 8.64 -14.26 -13.33
C THR A 75 9.84 -15.01 -12.78
N ARG A 76 9.78 -16.35 -12.77
CA ARG A 76 10.93 -17.19 -12.44
C ARG A 76 12.15 -16.91 -13.32
N TYR A 77 11.97 -16.46 -14.56
CA TYR A 77 13.07 -16.13 -15.46
C TYR A 77 13.74 -14.82 -15.06
N ASP A 78 12.94 -13.81 -14.69
CA ASP A 78 13.46 -12.52 -14.19
C ASP A 78 14.25 -12.72 -12.89
N VAL A 79 13.76 -13.58 -11.99
CA VAL A 79 14.45 -13.95 -10.75
C VAL A 79 15.76 -14.69 -11.04
N ALA A 80 15.77 -15.59 -12.02
CA ALA A 80 16.99 -16.31 -12.43
C ALA A 80 18.08 -15.34 -12.89
N GLU A 81 17.73 -14.43 -13.80
CA GLU A 81 18.65 -13.40 -14.30
C GLU A 81 19.15 -12.50 -13.17
N LEU A 82 18.24 -12.07 -12.29
CA LEU A 82 18.58 -11.24 -11.14
C LEU A 82 19.58 -11.94 -10.22
N PHE A 83 19.35 -13.20 -9.87
CA PHE A 83 20.23 -13.98 -9.00
C PHE A 83 21.59 -14.21 -9.67
N THR A 84 21.64 -14.51 -10.96
CA THR A 84 22.91 -14.61 -11.69
C THR A 84 23.70 -13.31 -11.63
N ARG A 85 23.05 -12.18 -11.91
CA ARG A 85 23.70 -10.85 -11.94
C ARG A 85 24.16 -10.39 -10.57
N THR A 86 23.38 -10.63 -9.51
CA THR A 86 23.61 -10.05 -8.18
C THR A 86 24.32 -11.00 -7.22
N LEU A 87 24.08 -12.31 -7.33
CA LEU A 87 24.63 -13.34 -6.44
C LEU A 87 25.73 -14.17 -7.11
N GLY A 88 25.94 -14.02 -8.44
CA GLY A 88 26.98 -14.75 -9.17
C GLY A 88 26.71 -16.25 -9.30
N VAL A 89 25.45 -16.67 -9.27
CA VAL A 89 25.04 -18.08 -9.39
C VAL A 89 24.64 -18.43 -10.83
N GLU A 90 24.66 -19.72 -11.16
CA GLU A 90 24.13 -20.20 -12.44
C GLU A 90 22.67 -19.78 -12.65
N ASN A 91 22.29 -19.56 -13.91
CA ASN A 91 20.93 -19.18 -14.27
C ASN A 91 19.97 -20.36 -14.05
N GLU A 92 19.39 -20.42 -12.86
CA GLU A 92 18.45 -21.45 -12.45
C GLU A 92 17.02 -20.92 -12.55
N THR A 93 16.16 -21.63 -13.27
CA THR A 93 14.77 -21.21 -13.56
C THR A 93 13.73 -22.04 -12.81
N VAL A 94 14.13 -23.14 -12.16
CA VAL A 94 13.27 -23.97 -11.31
C VAL A 94 13.07 -23.27 -9.95
N PRO A 95 11.85 -22.84 -9.60
CA PRO A 95 11.59 -22.07 -8.38
C PRO A 95 12.08 -22.74 -7.10
N GLU A 96 11.94 -24.06 -6.99
CA GLU A 96 12.43 -24.83 -5.84
C GLU A 96 13.94 -24.69 -5.68
N ASN A 97 14.70 -24.64 -6.77
CA ASN A 97 16.15 -24.46 -6.69
C ASN A 97 16.51 -23.00 -6.43
N GLN A 98 15.77 -22.03 -6.97
CA GLN A 98 15.91 -20.61 -6.63
C GLN A 98 15.73 -20.37 -5.12
N THR A 99 14.71 -20.99 -4.51
CA THR A 99 14.50 -20.88 -3.05
C THR A 99 15.66 -21.47 -2.25
N LYS A 100 16.26 -22.58 -2.71
CA LYS A 100 17.46 -23.18 -2.08
C LYS A 100 18.67 -22.25 -2.18
N ILE A 101 18.86 -21.60 -3.32
CA ILE A 101 19.94 -20.62 -3.53
C ILE A 101 19.78 -19.47 -2.54
N ALA A 102 18.60 -18.84 -2.51
CA ALA A 102 18.30 -17.74 -1.60
C ALA A 102 18.46 -18.17 -0.14
N ARG A 103 17.97 -19.36 0.23
CA ARG A 103 18.14 -19.92 1.58
C ARG A 103 19.61 -20.06 1.97
N ARG A 104 20.48 -20.51 1.07
CA ARG A 104 21.92 -20.63 1.35
C ARG A 104 22.54 -19.26 1.63
N VAL A 105 22.27 -18.28 0.78
CA VAL A 105 22.78 -16.91 0.93
C VAL A 105 22.27 -16.27 2.21
N LEU A 106 20.96 -16.32 2.45
CA LEU A 106 20.35 -15.74 3.64
C LEU A 106 20.81 -16.43 4.93
N ARG A 107 21.10 -17.74 4.89
CA ARG A 107 21.60 -18.46 6.08
C ARG A 107 22.91 -17.87 6.61
N GLU A 108 23.83 -17.55 5.72
CA GLU A 108 25.10 -16.91 6.09
C GLU A 108 24.86 -15.54 6.72
N LYS A 109 23.95 -14.75 6.13
CA LYS A 109 23.56 -13.43 6.66
C LYS A 109 22.89 -13.53 8.03
N PHE A 110 21.98 -14.48 8.26
CA PHE A 110 21.35 -14.67 9.57
C PHE A 110 22.36 -15.02 10.66
N LEU A 111 23.39 -15.81 10.34
CA LEU A 111 24.41 -16.23 11.31
C LEU A 111 25.41 -15.11 11.63
N ALA A 112 25.65 -14.20 10.69
CA ALA A 112 26.56 -13.07 10.85
C ALA A 112 25.88 -11.81 11.42
N ALA A 113 24.56 -11.74 11.44
CA ALA A 113 23.80 -10.57 11.87
C ALA A 113 23.96 -10.26 13.37
N ASP A 114 24.25 -9.00 13.68
CA ASP A 114 24.30 -8.47 15.04
C ASP A 114 22.89 -8.14 15.56
N ILE A 115 22.04 -7.63 14.67
CA ILE A 115 20.70 -7.12 14.99
C ILE A 115 19.67 -7.78 14.09
N GLY A 116 18.62 -8.30 14.70
CA GLY A 116 17.38 -8.70 14.06
C GLY A 116 16.34 -7.59 14.20
N ILE A 117 15.69 -7.21 13.11
CA ILE A 117 14.59 -6.25 13.15
C ILE A 117 13.34 -6.94 12.59
N SER A 118 12.21 -6.83 13.26
CA SER A 118 10.95 -7.39 12.75
C SER A 118 9.79 -6.42 12.85
N GLY A 119 8.77 -6.64 12.02
CA GLY A 119 7.43 -6.13 12.24
C GLY A 119 6.70 -6.77 13.43
N ALA A 120 5.37 -6.64 13.41
CA ALA A 120 4.45 -7.42 14.23
C ALA A 120 3.09 -7.55 13.53
N ASN A 121 2.59 -8.77 13.37
CA ASN A 121 1.22 -8.98 12.91
C ASN A 121 0.22 -8.58 13.99
N PHE A 122 0.53 -8.94 15.25
CA PHE A 122 -0.27 -8.57 16.42
C PHE A 122 0.64 -8.33 17.64
N LEU A 123 0.17 -7.48 18.55
CA LEU A 123 0.73 -7.31 19.89
C LEU A 123 -0.33 -7.76 20.89
N VAL A 124 0.01 -8.56 21.89
CA VAL A 124 -0.96 -9.05 22.87
C VAL A 124 -0.73 -8.34 24.21
N ALA A 125 -1.69 -7.55 24.66
CA ALA A 125 -1.52 -6.65 25.80
C ALA A 125 -1.38 -7.39 27.14
N ASP A 126 -2.17 -8.46 27.36
CA ASP A 126 -2.17 -9.21 28.63
C ASP A 126 -0.86 -9.96 28.91
N SER A 127 -0.20 -10.44 27.87
CA SER A 127 1.01 -11.27 27.93
C SER A 127 2.27 -10.51 27.52
N GLY A 128 2.12 -9.32 26.92
CA GLY A 128 3.23 -8.55 26.36
C GLY A 128 3.84 -9.19 25.11
N ALA A 129 3.18 -10.17 24.50
CA ALA A 129 3.75 -10.93 23.39
C ALA A 129 3.70 -10.16 22.06
N VAL A 130 4.82 -10.18 21.32
CA VAL A 130 4.87 -9.81 19.90
C VAL A 130 4.60 -11.06 19.07
N VAL A 131 3.57 -10.99 18.22
CA VAL A 131 3.15 -12.12 17.38
C VAL A 131 3.57 -11.88 15.94
N LEU A 132 4.36 -12.82 15.43
CA LEU A 132 4.82 -12.85 14.05
C LEU A 132 4.23 -14.04 13.31
N VAL A 133 3.79 -13.79 12.10
CA VAL A 133 3.20 -14.78 11.20
C VAL A 133 4.05 -14.85 9.93
N THR A 134 4.57 -16.03 9.60
CA THR A 134 5.40 -16.26 8.41
C THR A 134 5.08 -17.58 7.74
N ASN A 135 5.48 -17.71 6.46
CA ASN A 135 5.33 -18.96 5.70
C ASN A 135 6.67 -19.66 5.39
N GLU A 136 7.81 -19.00 5.66
CA GLU A 136 9.12 -19.45 5.19
C GLU A 136 10.13 -19.69 6.34
N GLY A 137 9.73 -19.44 7.60
CA GLY A 137 10.53 -19.69 8.80
C GLY A 137 11.65 -18.65 9.05
N ASN A 138 11.84 -17.72 8.12
CA ASN A 138 12.78 -16.59 8.21
C ASN A 138 12.61 -15.77 9.49
N GLY A 139 11.36 -15.55 9.93
CA GLY A 139 11.09 -14.76 11.14
C GLY A 139 11.71 -15.35 12.41
N ARG A 140 11.76 -16.69 12.55
CA ARG A 140 12.45 -17.32 13.69
C ARG A 140 13.94 -16.99 13.65
N MET A 141 14.58 -17.15 12.49
CA MET A 141 16.01 -16.86 12.33
C MET A 141 16.34 -15.39 12.59
N CYS A 142 15.52 -14.47 12.08
CA CYS A 142 15.68 -13.03 12.30
C CYS A 142 15.54 -12.64 13.78
N THR A 143 14.67 -13.31 14.54
CA THR A 143 14.35 -12.91 15.92
C THR A 143 15.11 -13.67 17.00
N THR A 144 15.74 -14.82 16.68
CA THR A 144 16.43 -15.65 17.69
C THR A 144 17.93 -15.79 17.51
N LEU A 145 18.48 -15.60 16.29
CA LEU A 145 19.92 -15.76 16.05
C LEU A 145 20.73 -14.50 16.38
N PRO A 146 20.28 -13.29 15.99
CA PRO A 146 21.00 -12.06 16.35
C PRO A 146 21.01 -11.82 17.86
N LYS A 147 22.05 -11.13 18.35
CA LYS A 147 22.18 -10.81 19.78
C LYS A 147 21.14 -9.80 20.23
N VAL A 148 20.70 -8.93 19.34
CA VAL A 148 19.69 -7.90 19.62
C VAL A 148 18.49 -8.13 18.71
N HIS A 149 17.28 -8.09 19.26
CA HIS A 149 16.04 -8.07 18.47
C HIS A 149 15.27 -6.77 18.73
N VAL A 150 14.90 -6.09 17.64
CA VAL A 150 14.05 -4.90 17.65
C VAL A 150 12.74 -5.20 16.92
N ALA A 151 11.63 -5.26 17.65
CA ALA A 151 10.30 -5.35 17.07
C ALA A 151 9.72 -3.94 16.89
N ILE A 152 9.27 -3.60 15.69
CA ILE A 152 8.64 -2.31 15.38
C ILE A 152 7.20 -2.59 14.95
N ALA A 153 6.26 -1.99 15.67
CA ALA A 153 4.85 -2.29 15.49
C ALA A 153 4.01 -1.03 15.62
N GLY A 154 3.05 -0.86 14.73
CA GLY A 154 2.06 0.20 14.89
C GLY A 154 1.16 -0.06 16.10
N ILE A 155 0.74 1.01 16.79
CA ILE A 155 -0.13 0.90 17.98
C ILE A 155 -1.49 0.23 17.70
N GLU A 156 -1.93 0.19 16.44
CA GLU A 156 -3.14 -0.47 15.98
C GLU A 156 -3.06 -2.00 15.99
N LYS A 157 -1.85 -2.57 16.10
CA LYS A 157 -1.64 -4.02 16.11
C LYS A 157 -2.03 -4.66 17.46
N LEU A 158 -2.39 -3.86 18.47
CA LEU A 158 -2.69 -4.33 19.82
C LEU A 158 -4.03 -5.08 19.91
N ILE A 159 -3.98 -6.29 20.46
CA ILE A 159 -5.11 -7.12 20.85
C ILE A 159 -5.11 -7.22 22.39
N PRO A 160 -6.26 -7.03 23.06
CA PRO A 160 -6.31 -7.03 24.52
C PRO A 160 -5.88 -8.37 25.14
N ARG A 161 -6.40 -9.50 24.63
CA ARG A 161 -6.20 -10.82 25.23
C ARG A 161 -5.70 -11.85 24.25
N ALA A 162 -4.85 -12.76 24.72
CA ALA A 162 -4.33 -13.87 23.90
C ALA A 162 -5.45 -14.76 23.33
N GLN A 163 -6.56 -14.92 24.05
CA GLN A 163 -7.71 -15.73 23.61
C GLN A 163 -8.38 -15.18 22.34
N ASP A 164 -8.35 -13.86 22.14
CA ASP A 164 -8.97 -13.21 20.98
C ASP A 164 -8.12 -13.41 19.71
N LEU A 165 -6.82 -13.69 19.86
CA LEU A 165 -5.86 -13.84 18.77
C LEU A 165 -6.21 -15.01 17.82
N ALA A 166 -6.77 -16.09 18.34
CA ALA A 166 -7.13 -17.27 17.53
C ALA A 166 -8.12 -16.92 16.40
N VAL A 167 -8.99 -15.93 16.62
CA VAL A 167 -9.91 -15.43 15.59
C VAL A 167 -9.13 -14.69 14.50
N PHE A 168 -8.26 -13.76 14.89
CA PHE A 168 -7.49 -12.96 13.94
C PHE A 168 -6.50 -13.79 13.12
N LEU A 169 -5.85 -14.79 13.71
CA LEU A 169 -4.95 -15.71 13.00
C LEU A 169 -5.69 -16.52 11.93
N LYS A 170 -6.90 -17.01 12.24
CA LYS A 170 -7.76 -17.72 11.27
C LYS A 170 -8.20 -16.80 10.14
N LEU A 171 -8.62 -15.57 10.47
CA LEU A 171 -9.02 -14.58 9.47
C LEU A 171 -7.83 -14.22 8.56
N LEU A 172 -6.65 -13.99 9.13
CA LEU A 172 -5.44 -13.65 8.39
C LEU A 172 -5.06 -14.76 7.41
N GLY A 173 -4.89 -16.00 7.88
CA GLY A 173 -4.48 -17.12 7.02
C GLY A 173 -5.46 -17.37 5.86
N ARG A 174 -6.76 -17.38 6.16
CA ARG A 174 -7.80 -17.64 5.15
C ARG A 174 -7.90 -16.52 4.12
N SER A 175 -7.84 -15.25 4.56
CA SER A 175 -7.99 -14.11 3.67
C SER A 175 -6.72 -13.77 2.88
N ALA A 176 -5.53 -14.10 3.41
CA ALA A 176 -4.26 -13.80 2.76
C ALA A 176 -3.84 -14.87 1.76
N THR A 177 -3.80 -16.13 2.20
CA THR A 177 -3.22 -17.25 1.43
C THR A 177 -4.21 -18.39 1.18
N GLY A 178 -5.46 -18.27 1.66
CA GLY A 178 -6.45 -19.34 1.59
C GLY A 178 -6.16 -20.51 2.53
N GLN A 179 -5.17 -20.38 3.42
CA GLN A 179 -4.77 -21.44 4.33
C GLN A 179 -5.64 -21.42 5.61
N PRO A 180 -5.91 -22.57 6.24
CA PRO A 180 -6.61 -22.61 7.53
C PRO A 180 -5.88 -21.81 8.62
N LEU A 181 -4.54 -21.85 8.58
CA LEU A 181 -3.58 -21.11 9.39
C LEU A 181 -2.27 -21.04 8.59
N THR A 182 -1.47 -20.00 8.80
CA THR A 182 -0.12 -19.89 8.21
C THR A 182 0.86 -20.92 8.78
N VAL A 183 1.98 -21.13 8.11
CA VAL A 183 2.93 -22.21 8.45
C VAL A 183 3.60 -21.98 9.80
N TYR A 184 3.99 -20.74 10.11
CA TYR A 184 4.63 -20.38 11.37
C TYR A 184 3.88 -19.25 12.05
N THR A 185 3.61 -19.42 13.34
CA THR A 185 3.12 -18.36 14.23
C THR A 185 4.03 -18.32 15.45
N SER A 186 4.84 -17.28 15.56
CA SER A 186 5.83 -17.11 16.63
C SER A 186 5.31 -16.11 17.65
N PHE A 187 5.41 -16.46 18.93
CA PHE A 187 5.09 -15.61 20.07
C PHE A 187 6.40 -15.25 20.75
N LEU A 188 6.77 -13.98 20.70
CA LEU A 188 8.03 -13.47 21.23
C LEU A 188 7.75 -12.68 22.50
N ALA A 189 8.36 -13.09 23.60
CA ALA A 189 8.07 -12.59 24.95
C ALA A 189 9.36 -12.24 25.70
N GLY A 190 10.12 -11.28 25.18
CA GLY A 190 11.33 -10.77 25.82
C GLY A 190 12.64 -11.39 25.33
N PRO A 191 13.76 -11.01 25.96
CA PRO A 191 15.07 -11.59 25.67
C PRO A 191 15.20 -13.01 26.23
N ARG A 192 16.21 -13.73 25.76
CA ARG A 192 16.58 -15.07 26.18
C ARG A 192 16.87 -15.11 27.69
N ARG A 193 16.29 -16.09 28.37
CA ARG A 193 16.52 -16.37 29.79
C ARG A 193 17.82 -17.16 30.00
N PRO A 194 18.43 -17.13 31.21
CA PRO A 194 19.70 -17.82 31.46
C PRO A 194 19.70 -19.33 31.17
N ASN A 195 18.54 -19.99 31.25
CA ASN A 195 18.36 -21.42 31.01
C ASN A 195 17.92 -21.76 29.58
N GLU A 196 17.79 -20.76 28.71
CA GLU A 196 17.40 -20.94 27.31
C GLU A 196 18.65 -20.99 26.40
N ILE A 197 18.62 -21.86 25.41
CA ILE A 197 19.76 -22.10 24.50
C ILE A 197 19.84 -21.07 23.38
N ASP A 198 18.70 -20.58 22.90
CA ASP A 198 18.56 -19.66 21.77
C ASP A 198 17.71 -18.43 22.12
N GLY A 199 17.88 -17.34 21.36
CA GLY A 199 17.17 -16.08 21.57
C GLY A 199 18.10 -14.88 21.75
N PRO A 200 17.55 -13.67 21.58
CA PRO A 200 18.33 -12.44 21.66
C PRO A 200 18.70 -12.14 23.11
N GLN A 201 19.88 -11.55 23.32
CA GLN A 201 20.32 -11.05 24.63
C GLN A 201 19.57 -9.78 25.03
N GLU A 202 19.20 -8.97 24.05
CA GLU A 202 18.43 -7.74 24.23
C GLU A 202 17.21 -7.73 23.32
N PHE A 203 16.07 -7.29 23.85
CA PHE A 203 14.80 -7.24 23.13
C PHE A 203 14.16 -5.86 23.31
N TYR A 204 13.91 -5.18 22.19
CA TYR A 204 13.33 -3.84 22.14
C TYR A 204 12.01 -3.88 21.39
N VAL A 205 11.00 -3.18 21.91
CA VAL A 205 9.71 -2.99 21.22
C VAL A 205 9.50 -1.49 20.98
N ILE A 206 9.35 -1.10 19.72
CA ILE A 206 9.07 0.26 19.31
C ILE A 206 7.61 0.34 18.86
N LEU A 207 6.80 1.05 19.64
CA LEU A 207 5.41 1.32 19.30
C LEU A 207 5.32 2.58 18.43
N LEU A 208 4.98 2.39 17.16
CA LEU A 208 4.93 3.45 16.17
C LEU A 208 3.54 4.07 16.12
N ASP A 209 3.43 5.34 16.51
CA ASP A 209 2.21 6.12 16.32
C ASP A 209 2.07 6.58 14.85
N ASN A 210 2.98 7.43 14.37
CA ASN A 210 2.97 7.98 13.01
C ASN A 210 1.57 8.47 12.56
N GLY A 211 0.84 9.17 13.45
CA GLY A 211 -0.49 9.71 13.17
C GLY A 211 -1.66 8.76 13.49
N ARG A 212 -1.39 7.56 13.99
CA ARG A 212 -2.43 6.57 14.36
C ARG A 212 -3.29 7.04 15.53
N THR A 213 -2.75 7.72 16.54
CA THR A 213 -3.54 8.27 17.65
C THR A 213 -4.55 9.32 17.15
N ARG A 214 -4.12 10.19 16.22
CA ARG A 214 -5.02 11.15 15.58
C ARG A 214 -6.13 10.44 14.80
N LEU A 215 -5.78 9.39 14.04
CA LEU A 215 -6.74 8.60 13.29
C LEU A 215 -7.69 7.82 14.21
N LEU A 216 -7.19 7.29 15.33
CA LEU A 216 -8.01 6.56 16.31
C LEU A 216 -9.13 7.42 16.88
N ALA A 217 -8.89 8.73 17.03
CA ALA A 217 -9.88 9.71 17.49
C ALA A 217 -10.96 10.03 16.42
N ASP A 218 -10.68 9.83 15.13
CA ASP A 218 -11.66 10.05 14.05
C ASP A 218 -12.64 8.87 13.98
N ARG A 219 -13.86 9.07 14.49
CA ARG A 219 -14.88 8.01 14.55
C ARG A 219 -15.30 7.47 13.18
N GLU A 220 -15.22 8.27 12.14
CA GLU A 220 -15.64 7.87 10.79
C GLU A 220 -14.54 7.04 10.10
N LYS A 221 -13.27 7.39 10.36
CA LYS A 221 -12.13 6.85 9.62
C LYS A 221 -11.26 5.85 10.39
N ARG A 222 -11.36 5.79 11.72
CA ARG A 222 -10.56 4.90 12.59
C ARG A 222 -10.65 3.43 12.21
N GLN A 223 -11.72 3.00 11.55
CA GLN A 223 -11.84 1.63 11.03
C GLN A 223 -10.70 1.24 10.08
N SER A 224 -10.02 2.20 9.46
CA SER A 224 -8.79 1.94 8.68
C SER A 224 -7.70 1.25 9.52
N LEU A 225 -7.67 1.50 10.84
CA LEU A 225 -6.73 0.90 11.79
C LEU A 225 -7.02 -0.57 12.08
N TYR A 226 -8.21 -1.09 11.73
CA TYR A 226 -8.56 -2.50 11.96
C TYR A 226 -7.82 -3.45 11.00
N CYS A 227 -7.13 -2.90 10.00
CA CYS A 227 -6.53 -3.68 8.94
C CYS A 227 -5.46 -4.65 9.45
N ILE A 228 -5.73 -5.95 9.32
CA ILE A 228 -4.79 -7.03 9.65
C ILE A 228 -3.80 -7.36 8.51
N ARG A 229 -3.67 -6.48 7.51
CA ARG A 229 -2.71 -6.61 6.40
C ARG A 229 -2.83 -7.90 5.56
N CYS A 230 -4.01 -8.50 5.48
CA CYS A 230 -4.22 -9.75 4.73
C CYS A 230 -4.16 -9.61 3.19
N GLY A 231 -4.21 -8.40 2.61
CA GLY A 231 -4.17 -8.22 1.15
C GLY A 231 -5.46 -8.59 0.40
N ALA A 232 -6.51 -9.13 1.04
CA ALA A 232 -7.74 -9.54 0.36
C ALA A 232 -8.37 -8.43 -0.51
N CYS A 233 -8.34 -7.18 -0.02
CA CYS A 233 -8.85 -6.03 -0.77
C CYS A 233 -8.05 -5.72 -2.05
N LEU A 234 -6.73 -5.97 -2.06
CA LEU A 234 -5.88 -5.80 -3.25
C LEU A 234 -6.31 -6.79 -4.33
N ASN A 235 -6.46 -8.07 -3.96
CA ASN A 235 -6.79 -9.16 -4.87
C ASN A 235 -8.15 -9.02 -5.54
N HIS A 236 -9.12 -8.34 -4.91
CA HIS A 236 -10.46 -8.16 -5.45
C HIS A 236 -10.67 -6.79 -6.12
N CYS A 237 -9.70 -5.88 -6.02
CA CYS A 237 -9.82 -4.56 -6.61
C CYS A 237 -9.54 -4.60 -8.12
N PRO A 238 -10.49 -4.23 -8.99
CA PRO A 238 -10.27 -4.24 -10.44
C PRO A 238 -9.19 -3.23 -10.86
N VAL A 239 -9.09 -2.09 -10.16
CA VAL A 239 -8.07 -1.08 -10.45
C VAL A 239 -6.68 -1.63 -10.12
N TYR A 240 -6.47 -2.12 -8.89
CA TYR A 240 -5.20 -2.69 -8.46
C TYR A 240 -4.75 -3.85 -9.36
N ARG A 241 -5.66 -4.75 -9.74
CA ARG A 241 -5.32 -5.87 -10.65
C ARG A 241 -4.87 -5.41 -12.03
N LYS A 242 -5.25 -4.21 -12.47
CA LYS A 242 -4.91 -3.69 -13.79
C LYS A 242 -3.66 -2.82 -13.78
N ILE A 243 -3.48 -1.99 -12.76
CA ILE A 243 -2.33 -1.08 -12.66
C ILE A 243 -1.18 -1.67 -11.84
N GLY A 244 -1.43 -2.61 -10.93
CA GLY A 244 -0.40 -3.16 -10.04
C GLY A 244 0.00 -2.24 -8.89
N GLY A 245 0.84 -2.75 -7.99
CA GLY A 245 1.18 -2.04 -6.75
C GLY A 245 2.17 -0.89 -6.90
N HIS A 246 3.04 -0.92 -7.92
CA HIS A 246 4.03 0.14 -8.15
C HIS A 246 3.43 1.49 -8.54
N ASN A 247 2.16 1.51 -8.97
CA ASN A 247 1.44 2.73 -9.29
C ASN A 247 0.88 3.46 -8.05
N TYR A 248 1.16 2.96 -6.85
CA TYR A 248 0.78 3.61 -5.60
C TYR A 248 1.99 4.39 -5.05
N PRO A 249 1.79 5.62 -4.54
CA PRO A 249 2.89 6.53 -4.21
C PRO A 249 3.66 6.13 -2.93
N TRP A 250 3.12 5.21 -2.15
CA TRP A 250 3.67 4.81 -0.85
C TRP A 250 3.63 3.29 -0.65
N VAL A 251 4.22 2.83 0.46
CA VAL A 251 4.43 1.40 0.77
C VAL A 251 3.13 0.60 0.87
N TYR A 252 2.02 1.27 1.18
CA TYR A 252 0.71 0.66 1.14
C TYR A 252 0.05 0.87 -0.22
N SER A 253 -0.19 -0.25 -0.90
CA SER A 253 -0.85 -0.28 -2.21
C SER A 253 -2.31 -0.74 -2.11
N GLY A 254 -3.03 -0.66 -3.23
CA GLY A 254 -4.41 -1.10 -3.37
C GLY A 254 -5.43 -0.28 -2.55
N PRO A 255 -6.67 -0.80 -2.40
CA PRO A 255 -7.75 -0.08 -1.73
C PRO A 255 -7.42 0.40 -0.32
N ILE A 256 -6.75 -0.43 0.49
CA ILE A 256 -6.35 -0.01 1.83
C ILE A 256 -5.31 1.11 1.75
N GLY A 257 -4.35 1.01 0.83
CA GLY A 257 -3.35 2.06 0.58
C GLY A 257 -3.97 3.40 0.20
N GLN A 258 -5.03 3.40 -0.61
CA GLN A 258 -5.76 4.62 -0.99
C GLN A 258 -6.41 5.33 0.19
N VAL A 259 -6.74 4.56 1.22
CA VAL A 259 -7.38 5.05 2.43
C VAL A 259 -6.34 5.51 3.44
N ILE A 260 -5.36 4.68 3.79
CA ILE A 260 -4.42 5.00 4.89
C ILE A 260 -3.32 5.99 4.50
N SER A 261 -2.87 5.99 3.24
CA SER A 261 -1.81 6.91 2.80
C SER A 261 -2.17 8.38 3.03
N PRO A 262 -3.35 8.89 2.58
CA PRO A 262 -3.70 10.28 2.84
C PRO A 262 -3.96 10.58 4.33
N GLN A 263 -4.32 9.58 5.13
CA GLN A 263 -4.56 9.77 6.57
C GLN A 263 -3.25 9.89 7.36
N TYR A 264 -2.21 9.17 6.95
CA TYR A 264 -0.88 9.23 7.56
C TYR A 264 -0.03 10.38 6.99
N ARG A 265 0.03 10.51 5.65
CA ARG A 265 0.88 11.51 4.96
C ARG A 265 0.21 12.87 4.76
N GLY A 266 -1.11 12.94 4.95
CA GLY A 266 -1.92 14.12 4.68
C GLY A 266 -2.54 14.10 3.29
N ILE A 267 -3.78 14.62 3.21
CA ILE A 267 -4.63 14.57 2.01
C ILE A 267 -4.05 15.33 0.79
N GLY A 268 -3.17 16.30 1.05
CA GLY A 268 -2.55 17.14 0.01
C GLY A 268 -1.37 16.52 -0.73
N GLN A 269 -0.74 15.45 -0.21
CA GLN A 269 0.42 14.86 -0.88
C GLN A 269 0.04 14.12 -2.17
N ASP A 270 -1.00 13.29 -2.10
CA ASP A 270 -1.48 12.48 -3.22
C ASP A 270 -3.00 12.62 -3.39
N PRO A 271 -3.50 13.82 -3.75
CA PRO A 271 -4.94 14.12 -3.75
C PRO A 271 -5.73 13.28 -4.77
N TRP A 272 -5.06 12.72 -5.77
CA TRP A 272 -5.67 11.83 -6.76
C TRP A 272 -5.92 10.41 -6.22
N LEU A 273 -5.21 10.00 -5.17
CA LEU A 273 -5.16 8.61 -4.73
C LEU A 273 -6.53 8.05 -4.29
N PRO A 274 -7.38 8.78 -3.53
CA PRO A 274 -8.74 8.32 -3.23
C PRO A 274 -9.64 8.17 -4.47
N PHE A 275 -9.29 8.82 -5.59
CA PHE A 275 -10.01 8.75 -6.85
C PHE A 275 -9.63 7.54 -7.70
N ALA A 276 -8.54 6.83 -7.36
CA ALA A 276 -8.08 5.61 -8.04
C ALA A 276 -8.96 4.37 -7.71
N SER A 277 -10.27 4.54 -7.64
CA SER A 277 -11.24 3.49 -7.30
C SER A 277 -12.53 3.67 -8.07
N SER A 278 -13.09 2.57 -8.58
CA SER A 278 -14.43 2.52 -9.17
C SER A 278 -15.55 2.55 -8.14
N LEU A 279 -15.24 2.49 -6.84
CA LEU A 279 -16.20 2.40 -5.73
C LEU A 279 -17.15 1.19 -5.85
N CYS A 280 -16.75 0.11 -6.53
CA CYS A 280 -17.60 -1.06 -6.78
C CYS A 280 -17.97 -1.90 -5.54
N GLY A 281 -17.42 -1.60 -4.36
CA GLY A 281 -17.77 -2.30 -3.11
C GLY A 281 -17.04 -3.63 -2.84
N ALA A 282 -16.45 -4.27 -3.85
CA ALA A 282 -15.83 -5.60 -3.71
C ALA A 282 -14.80 -5.71 -2.56
N CYS A 283 -14.01 -4.65 -2.35
CA CYS A 283 -13.03 -4.61 -1.27
C CYS A 283 -13.64 -4.62 0.15
N ALA A 284 -14.84 -4.06 0.34
CA ALA A 284 -15.55 -4.09 1.61
C ALA A 284 -16.21 -5.46 1.85
N GLU A 285 -16.75 -6.08 0.80
CA GLU A 285 -17.39 -7.40 0.87
C GLU A 285 -16.42 -8.48 1.36
N VAL A 286 -15.20 -8.49 0.82
CA VAL A 286 -14.18 -9.49 1.14
C VAL A 286 -13.36 -9.16 2.39
N CYS A 287 -13.55 -7.99 3.00
CA CYS A 287 -12.75 -7.57 4.15
C CYS A 287 -13.10 -8.42 5.39
N PRO A 288 -12.16 -9.21 5.95
CA PRO A 288 -12.47 -10.09 7.09
C PRO A 288 -12.78 -9.31 8.37
N VAL A 289 -12.29 -8.07 8.48
CA VAL A 289 -12.50 -7.17 9.62
C VAL A 289 -13.50 -6.04 9.31
N LYS A 290 -14.29 -6.20 8.25
CA LYS A 290 -15.44 -5.35 7.93
C LYS A 290 -15.13 -3.84 7.81
N ILE A 291 -14.00 -3.49 7.19
CA ILE A 291 -13.68 -2.10 6.86
C ILE A 291 -14.48 -1.68 5.62
N GLU A 292 -15.25 -0.60 5.76
CA GLU A 292 -16.05 0.00 4.68
C GLU A 292 -15.19 0.92 3.80
N LEU A 293 -14.22 0.34 3.09
CA LEU A 293 -13.28 1.08 2.24
C LEU A 293 -13.97 2.05 1.24
N PRO A 294 -15.07 1.71 0.54
CA PRO A 294 -15.74 2.66 -0.36
C PRO A 294 -16.25 3.91 0.34
N LYS A 295 -16.78 3.77 1.57
CA LYS A 295 -17.25 4.91 2.37
C LYS A 295 -16.09 5.81 2.76
N LEU A 296 -14.99 5.22 3.24
CA LEU A 296 -13.77 5.96 3.59
C LEU A 296 -13.20 6.72 2.38
N LEU A 297 -13.22 6.10 1.20
CA LEU A 297 -12.80 6.75 -0.03
C LEU A 297 -13.69 7.94 -0.40
N LEU A 298 -15.01 7.84 -0.22
CA LEU A 298 -15.93 8.96 -0.44
C LEU A 298 -15.66 10.12 0.51
N GLU A 299 -15.44 9.84 1.80
CA GLU A 299 -15.07 10.87 2.78
C GLU A 299 -13.76 11.57 2.40
N LEU A 300 -12.73 10.79 2.06
CA LEU A 300 -11.43 11.33 1.64
C LEU A 300 -11.53 12.14 0.33
N ARG A 301 -12.36 11.71 -0.64
CA ARG A 301 -12.64 12.52 -1.85
C ARG A 301 -13.29 13.85 -1.48
N GLY A 302 -14.24 13.84 -0.54
CA GLY A 302 -14.85 15.05 -0.01
C GLY A 302 -13.83 15.98 0.64
N GLU A 303 -12.88 15.44 1.39
CA GLU A 303 -11.77 16.21 1.98
C GLU A 303 -10.82 16.79 0.94
N VAL A 304 -10.46 16.02 -0.11
CA VAL A 304 -9.66 16.54 -1.23
C VAL A 304 -10.36 17.73 -1.89
N VAL A 305 -11.66 17.59 -2.18
CA VAL A 305 -12.44 18.67 -2.80
C VAL A 305 -12.47 19.89 -1.88
N LYS A 306 -12.81 19.72 -0.59
CA LYS A 306 -12.81 20.81 0.40
C LYS A 306 -11.46 21.50 0.52
N ALA A 307 -10.36 20.75 0.44
CA ALA A 307 -9.00 21.31 0.45
C ALA A 307 -8.75 22.16 -0.79
N LYS A 308 -9.06 21.65 -1.99
CA LYS A 308 -8.95 22.40 -3.26
C LYS A 308 -9.83 23.64 -3.28
N SER A 309 -11.06 23.56 -2.74
CA SER A 309 -11.98 24.69 -2.63
C SER A 309 -11.42 25.88 -1.82
N ARG A 310 -10.42 25.65 -0.98
CA ARG A 310 -9.73 26.69 -0.19
C ARG A 310 -8.55 27.33 -0.93
N GLU A 311 -8.01 26.68 -1.96
CA GLU A 311 -6.80 27.10 -2.68
C GLU A 311 -7.05 27.99 -3.91
N GLY A 312 -8.31 28.25 -4.29
CA GLY A 312 -8.61 29.23 -5.35
C GLY A 312 -9.76 28.87 -6.27
N GLU A 313 -10.90 28.41 -5.74
CA GLU A 313 -12.10 28.23 -6.57
C GLU A 313 -12.58 29.55 -7.18
N SER A 314 -12.96 29.49 -8.46
CA SER A 314 -13.68 30.58 -9.11
C SER A 314 -15.00 30.83 -8.38
N ARG A 315 -15.17 32.02 -7.80
CA ARG A 315 -16.40 32.40 -7.07
C ARG A 315 -17.65 32.23 -7.94
N LEU A 316 -17.51 32.37 -9.26
CA LEU A 316 -18.55 32.17 -10.26
C LEU A 316 -18.99 30.69 -10.34
N GLU A 317 -18.04 29.75 -10.32
CA GLU A 317 -18.33 28.33 -10.35
C GLU A 317 -19.11 27.90 -9.09
N ARG A 318 -18.66 28.36 -7.91
CA ARG A 318 -19.36 28.11 -6.66
C ARG A 318 -20.78 28.69 -6.65
N LEU A 319 -20.97 29.89 -7.20
CA LEU A 319 -22.30 30.49 -7.33
C LEU A 319 -23.18 29.68 -8.30
N GLY A 320 -22.62 29.26 -9.45
CA GLY A 320 -23.30 28.42 -10.43
C GLY A 320 -23.79 27.10 -9.83
N PHE A 321 -22.93 26.38 -9.11
CA PHE A 321 -23.33 25.13 -8.44
C PHE A 321 -24.34 25.35 -7.31
N ARG A 322 -24.29 26.48 -6.59
CA ARG A 322 -25.32 26.83 -5.60
C ARG A 322 -26.67 27.10 -6.25
N ALA A 323 -26.70 27.86 -7.34
CA ALA A 323 -27.92 28.12 -8.09
C ALA A 323 -28.49 26.82 -8.68
N TRP A 324 -27.64 25.98 -9.26
CA TRP A 324 -28.01 24.65 -9.76
C TRP A 324 -28.58 23.76 -8.64
N SER A 325 -27.89 23.65 -7.50
CA SER A 325 -28.35 22.87 -6.35
C SER A 325 -29.69 23.38 -5.83
N TRP A 326 -29.88 24.71 -5.76
CA TRP A 326 -31.15 25.30 -5.35
C TRP A 326 -32.27 24.96 -6.34
N LEU A 327 -32.04 25.10 -7.65
CA LEU A 327 -33.01 24.74 -8.69
C LEU A 327 -33.42 23.26 -8.58
N MET A 328 -32.43 22.37 -8.49
CA MET A 328 -32.64 20.91 -8.43
C MET A 328 -33.33 20.45 -7.14
N ARG A 329 -33.22 21.21 -6.05
CA ARG A 329 -33.89 20.91 -4.77
C ARG A 329 -35.34 21.38 -4.71
N HIS A 330 -35.82 22.16 -5.68
CA HIS A 330 -37.19 22.68 -5.74
C HIS A 330 -37.93 22.10 -6.95
N PRO A 331 -38.72 21.01 -6.78
CA PRO A 331 -39.35 20.28 -7.89
C PRO A 331 -40.14 21.17 -8.86
N ARG A 332 -40.95 22.12 -8.35
CA ARG A 332 -41.75 23.03 -9.19
C ARG A 332 -40.91 23.97 -10.06
N LEU A 333 -39.77 24.44 -9.54
CA LEU A 333 -38.87 25.30 -10.29
C LEU A 333 -38.11 24.51 -11.35
N TYR A 334 -37.72 23.28 -11.03
CA TYR A 334 -37.13 22.34 -11.99
C TYR A 334 -38.10 22.01 -13.13
N GLU A 335 -39.35 21.69 -12.81
CA GLU A 335 -40.40 21.43 -13.81
C GLU A 335 -40.66 22.64 -14.69
N LEU A 336 -40.81 23.84 -14.11
CA LEU A 336 -40.99 25.07 -14.86
C LEU A 336 -39.78 25.38 -15.77
N ALA A 337 -38.57 25.22 -15.25
CA ALA A 337 -37.34 25.39 -16.03
C ALA A 337 -37.24 24.36 -17.16
N GLY A 338 -37.67 23.11 -16.93
CA GLY A 338 -37.76 22.07 -17.94
C GLY A 338 -38.79 22.37 -19.02
N MET A 339 -39.97 22.86 -18.64
CA MET A 339 -41.01 23.32 -19.58
C MET A 339 -40.55 24.51 -20.42
N MET A 340 -39.88 25.49 -19.80
CA MET A 340 -39.30 26.62 -20.53
C MET A 340 -38.15 26.17 -21.45
N GLY A 341 -37.34 25.22 -20.99
CA GLY A 341 -36.27 24.63 -21.78
C GLY A 341 -36.78 23.86 -23.00
N SER A 342 -37.89 23.13 -22.86
CA SER A 342 -38.50 22.42 -23.99
C SER A 342 -39.06 23.40 -25.03
N LEU A 343 -39.69 24.51 -24.62
CA LEU A 343 -40.14 25.58 -25.51
C LEU A 343 -38.99 26.22 -26.32
N VAL A 344 -37.84 26.44 -25.69
CA VAL A 344 -36.64 27.00 -26.37
C VAL A 344 -36.01 26.00 -27.34
N LEU A 345 -36.03 24.70 -27.01
CA LEU A 345 -35.47 23.65 -27.86
C LEU A 345 -36.43 23.21 -28.99
N THR A 346 -37.74 23.44 -28.88
CA THR A 346 -38.72 23.20 -29.95
C THR A 346 -38.64 24.19 -31.11
N SER A 347 -37.87 25.28 -31.00
CA SER A 347 -37.63 26.19 -32.13
C SER A 347 -36.52 25.71 -33.08
N SER A 348 -35.95 24.53 -32.82
CA SER A 348 -35.00 23.84 -33.70
C SER A 348 -35.76 22.91 -34.64
N GLU A 349 -35.37 22.86 -35.91
CA GLU A 349 -35.97 21.96 -36.91
C GLU A 349 -36.06 20.51 -36.38
N GLU A 350 -37.24 19.91 -36.54
CA GLU A 350 -37.54 18.54 -36.09
C GLU A 350 -36.50 17.55 -36.63
N GLY A 351 -35.93 16.74 -35.73
CA GLY A 351 -35.06 15.62 -36.08
C GLY A 351 -33.57 15.93 -36.31
N LYS A 352 -33.13 17.20 -36.23
CA LYS A 352 -31.70 17.54 -36.36
C LYS A 352 -30.99 17.63 -35.01
N TRP A 353 -29.82 16.99 -34.93
CA TRP A 353 -28.91 17.11 -33.81
C TRP A 353 -28.36 18.54 -33.71
N LEU A 354 -28.41 19.12 -32.51
CA LEU A 354 -28.04 20.50 -32.27
C LEU A 354 -26.55 20.60 -31.91
N ARG A 355 -25.75 21.25 -32.77
CA ARG A 355 -24.33 21.57 -32.50
C ARG A 355 -24.13 22.67 -31.45
N ARG A 356 -25.16 23.49 -31.19
CA ARG A 356 -25.14 24.61 -30.24
C ARG A 356 -26.51 24.76 -29.61
N VAL A 357 -26.53 25.15 -28.33
CA VAL A 357 -27.78 25.49 -27.64
C VAL A 357 -28.24 26.86 -28.13
N PRO A 358 -29.46 27.00 -28.69
CA PRO A 358 -30.02 28.29 -29.07
C PRO A 358 -30.12 29.22 -27.85
N PHE A 359 -29.82 30.51 -28.02
CA PHE A 359 -29.96 31.58 -27.00
C PHE A 359 -29.08 31.48 -25.74
N VAL A 360 -28.26 30.44 -25.59
CA VAL A 360 -27.23 30.38 -24.55
C VAL A 360 -25.89 30.79 -25.16
N PRO A 361 -25.20 31.81 -24.60
CA PRO A 361 -23.89 32.22 -25.12
C PRO A 361 -22.93 31.05 -25.02
N ASN A 362 -22.45 30.60 -26.19
CA ASN A 362 -21.54 29.46 -26.29
C ASN A 362 -20.11 29.89 -25.93
N VAL A 363 -19.87 30.13 -24.64
CA VAL A 363 -18.62 30.65 -24.11
C VAL A 363 -18.01 29.68 -23.09
N GLY A 364 -16.68 29.63 -23.05
CA GLY A 364 -15.94 28.81 -22.08
C GLY A 364 -16.25 27.30 -22.19
N PRO A 365 -16.51 26.60 -21.07
CA PRO A 365 -16.72 25.15 -21.04
C PRO A 365 -17.85 24.64 -21.93
N LEU A 366 -18.92 25.44 -22.11
CA LEU A 366 -20.05 25.08 -22.98
C LEU A 366 -19.63 25.00 -24.45
N LYS A 367 -18.69 25.85 -24.89
CA LYS A 367 -18.15 25.85 -26.26
C LYS A 367 -17.25 24.66 -26.53
N ALA A 368 -16.43 24.30 -25.55
CA ALA A 368 -15.60 23.09 -25.62
C ALA A 368 -16.46 21.83 -25.60
N TRP A 369 -17.52 21.82 -24.79
CA TRP A 369 -18.46 20.70 -24.72
C TRP A 369 -19.26 20.54 -26.01
N SER A 370 -19.77 21.65 -26.58
CA SER A 370 -20.55 21.63 -27.83
C SER A 370 -19.69 21.47 -29.10
N SER A 371 -18.36 21.55 -29.01
CA SER A 371 -17.47 21.29 -30.16
C SER A 371 -17.22 19.81 -30.39
N GLU A 372 -17.38 18.98 -29.34
CA GLU A 372 -17.17 17.53 -29.41
C GLU A 372 -18.47 16.73 -29.31
N ARG A 373 -19.58 17.35 -28.91
CA ARG A 373 -20.86 16.69 -28.69
C ARG A 373 -22.00 17.43 -29.34
N ASP A 374 -22.76 16.70 -30.15
CA ASP A 374 -24.05 17.16 -30.62
C ASP A 374 -25.13 16.83 -29.59
N ILE A 375 -26.11 17.71 -29.43
CA ILE A 375 -27.26 17.53 -28.53
C ILE A 375 -28.34 16.76 -29.28
N PRO A 376 -28.89 15.67 -28.70
CA PRO A 376 -29.91 14.88 -29.36
C PRO A 376 -31.16 15.74 -29.64
N PRO A 377 -31.88 15.49 -30.75
CA PRO A 377 -33.15 16.15 -30.98
C PRO A 377 -34.12 15.84 -29.84
N LEU A 378 -35.04 16.77 -29.57
CA LEU A 378 -36.13 16.49 -28.65
C LEU A 378 -36.94 15.28 -29.16
N PRO A 379 -37.42 14.40 -28.27
CA PRO A 379 -38.33 13.34 -28.66
C PRO A 379 -39.55 13.94 -29.37
N ALA A 380 -40.01 13.27 -30.43
CA ALA A 380 -41.27 13.61 -31.08
C ALA A 380 -42.41 13.54 -30.04
N LYS A 381 -43.34 14.51 -30.10
CA LYS A 381 -44.47 14.59 -29.17
C LYS A 381 -45.32 13.32 -29.19
#